data_AF-A0A935Z1D3-F1
#
_entry.id   AF-A0A935Z1D3-F1
#
_cell.length_a   1.000
_cell.length_b   1.000
_cell.length_c   1.000
_cell.angle_alpha   90.00
_cell.angle_beta   90.00
_cell.angle_gamma   90.00
#
_symmetry.space_group_name_H-M   'P 1'
#
loop_
_entity.id
_entity.type
_entity.pdbx_description
1 polymer ?
#
loop_
_entity_poly.entity_id
_entity_poly.type
_entity_poly.pdbx_seq_one_letter_code
_entity_poly.pdbx_strand_id
1 'polypeptide(L)'
;MVRDPRARAVLRAGALYDLVVTLPFATPITAALVLSAFRKIHGALGLGGPTLPEFSPTHLLFVAFFGTVVSFWSYLRLRSHARRLHALDTVGRFVFSAWQIWALANGASPLLVPFLLLELAFGVTQALAVRKP
;
A
#
# COMPACT_ATOMS: atom_id res chain seq x y z
N MET A 1 -2.87 4.66 -24.00
CA MET A 1 -4.12 4.40 -23.27
C MET A 1 -4.38 2.90 -23.31
N VAL A 2 -4.75 2.25 -22.20
CA VAL A 2 -4.96 0.79 -22.16
C VAL A 2 -6.32 0.46 -22.80
N ARG A 3 -6.33 -0.28 -23.92
CA ARG A 3 -7.53 -0.55 -24.72
C ARG A 3 -8.35 -1.75 -24.26
N ASP A 4 -7.70 -2.75 -23.64
CA ASP A 4 -8.39 -3.92 -23.06
C ASP A 4 -9.21 -3.54 -21.80
N PRO A 5 -10.54 -3.74 -21.78
CA PRO A 5 -11.39 -3.48 -20.62
C PRO A 5 -10.98 -4.27 -19.36
N ARG A 6 -10.50 -5.52 -19.52
CA ARG A 6 -10.08 -6.35 -18.38
C ARG A 6 -8.80 -5.81 -17.77
N ALA A 7 -7.82 -5.46 -18.61
CA ALA A 7 -6.60 -4.80 -18.16
C ALA A 7 -6.92 -3.48 -17.45
N ARG A 8 -7.83 -2.65 -17.97
CA ARG A 8 -8.27 -1.43 -17.29
C ARG A 8 -8.90 -1.71 -15.92
N ALA A 9 -9.74 -2.74 -15.81
CA ALA A 9 -10.37 -3.09 -14.54
C ALA A 9 -9.33 -3.45 -13.48
N VAL A 10 -8.33 -4.27 -13.82
CA VAL A 10 -7.22 -4.63 -12.91
C VAL A 10 -6.45 -3.38 -12.46
N LEU A 11 -6.10 -2.50 -13.40
CA LEU A 11 -5.34 -1.29 -13.11
C LEU A 11 -6.10 -0.32 -12.19
N ARG A 12 -7.42 -0.19 -12.39
CA ARG A 12 -8.29 0.63 -11.53
C ARG A 12 -8.51 0.00 -10.17
N ALA A 13 -8.64 -1.33 -10.11
CA ALA A 13 -8.79 -2.04 -8.85
C ALA A 13 -7.56 -1.83 -7.95
N GLY A 14 -6.35 -1.93 -8.51
CA GLY A 14 -5.12 -1.64 -7.75
C GLY A 14 -5.07 -0.19 -7.26
N ALA A 15 -5.42 0.78 -8.10
CA ALA A 15 -5.45 2.19 -7.68
C ALA A 15 -6.54 2.50 -6.64
N LEU A 16 -7.68 1.80 -6.69
CA LEU A 16 -8.74 1.92 -5.68
C LEU A 16 -8.31 1.30 -4.35
N TYR A 17 -7.71 0.10 -4.41
CA TYR A 17 -7.15 -0.58 -3.25
C TYR A 17 -6.15 0.32 -2.52
N ASP A 18 -5.17 0.87 -3.25
CA ASP A 18 -4.16 1.75 -2.65
C ASP A 18 -4.83 2.96 -2.00
N LEU A 19 -5.79 3.60 -2.68
CA LEU A 19 -6.50 4.77 -2.12
C LEU A 19 -7.24 4.41 -0.81
N VAL A 20 -8.00 3.32 -0.79
CA VAL A 20 -8.78 2.91 0.38
C VAL A 20 -7.87 2.54 1.55
N VAL A 21 -6.77 1.84 1.28
CA VAL A 21 -5.83 1.39 2.31
C VAL A 21 -5.00 2.56 2.84
N THR A 22 -4.56 3.50 2.00
CA THR A 22 -3.66 4.57 2.42
C THR A 22 -4.36 5.83 2.90
N LEU A 23 -5.60 6.10 2.47
CA LEU A 23 -6.32 7.32 2.87
C LEU A 23 -6.47 7.49 4.40
N PRO A 24 -6.72 6.43 5.20
CA PRO A 24 -6.72 6.54 6.65
C PRO A 24 -5.37 6.97 7.24
N PHE A 25 -4.26 6.82 6.52
CA PHE A 25 -2.96 7.28 6.96
C PHE A 25 -2.66 8.73 6.55
N ALA A 26 -3.53 9.41 5.80
CA ALA A 26 -3.25 10.76 5.28
C ALA A 26 -3.28 11.88 6.34
N THR A 27 -3.83 11.63 7.53
CA THR A 27 -3.77 12.59 8.65
C THR A 27 -3.12 11.95 9.88
N PRO A 28 -2.41 12.72 10.73
CA PRO A 28 -1.79 12.18 11.94
C PRO A 28 -2.81 11.52 12.89
N ILE A 29 -4.02 12.08 12.96
CA ILE A 29 -5.10 11.62 13.85
C ILE A 29 -5.62 10.26 13.37
N THR A 30 -5.99 10.17 12.09
CA THR A 30 -6.51 8.91 11.52
C THR A 30 -5.42 7.84 11.46
N ALA A 31 -4.17 8.21 11.17
CA ALA A 31 -3.03 7.30 11.20
C ALA A 31 -2.83 6.68 12.60
N ALA A 32 -2.87 7.50 13.65
CA ALA A 32 -2.75 7.01 15.02
C ALA A 32 -3.86 6.01 15.39
N LEU A 33 -5.09 6.26 14.94
CA LEU A 33 -6.23 5.36 15.16
C LEU A 33 -6.01 4.00 14.48
N VAL A 34 -5.59 4.00 13.22
CA VAL A 34 -5.34 2.76 12.45
C VAL A 34 -4.17 1.98 13.04
N LEU A 35 -3.06 2.64 13.37
CA LEU A 35 -1.89 2.00 14.00
C LEU A 35 -2.25 1.40 15.37
N SER A 36 -3.08 2.09 16.16
CA SER A 36 -3.60 1.57 17.42
C SER A 36 -4.49 0.33 17.22
N ALA A 37 -5.31 0.31 16.17
CA ALA A 37 -6.11 -0.87 15.80
C ALA A 37 -5.20 -2.05 15.40
N PHE A 38 -4.16 -1.83 14.59
CA PHE A 38 -3.18 -2.87 14.24
C PHE A 38 -2.45 -3.40 15.45
N ARG A 39 -2.08 -2.56 16.41
CA ARG A 39 -1.49 -3.01 17.68
C ARG A 39 -2.44 -3.95 18.44
N LYS A 40 -3.73 -3.61 18.52
CA LYS A 40 -4.76 -4.47 19.15
C LYS A 40 -4.91 -5.79 18.42
N ILE A 41 -4.97 -5.77 17.09
CA ILE A 41 -5.09 -6.97 16.26
C ILE A 41 -3.86 -7.87 16.43
N HIS A 42 -2.65 -7.30 16.45
CA HIS A 42 -1.42 -8.06 16.68
C HIS A 42 -1.48 -8.80 18.03
N GLY A 43 -1.86 -8.08 19.09
CA GLY A 43 -2.00 -8.67 20.42
C GLY A 43 -3.10 -9.74 20.48
N ALA A 44 -4.26 -9.49 19.86
CA ALA A 44 -5.38 -10.43 19.84
C ALA A 44 -5.07 -11.73 19.08
N LEU A 45 -4.30 -11.64 17.99
CA LEU A 45 -3.86 -12.79 17.21
C LEU A 45 -2.65 -13.53 17.84
N GLY A 46 -2.09 -13.01 18.94
CA GLY A 46 -0.93 -13.61 19.60
C GLY A 46 0.28 -13.73 18.67
N LEU A 47 0.44 -12.79 17.73
CA LEU A 47 1.54 -12.84 16.79
C LEU A 47 2.87 -12.70 17.53
N GLY A 48 3.85 -13.53 17.18
CA GLY A 48 5.20 -13.41 17.72
C GLY A 48 5.92 -12.15 17.23
N GLY A 49 7.00 -11.78 17.93
CA GLY A 49 7.80 -10.60 17.64
C GLY A 49 7.34 -9.35 18.38
N PRO A 50 8.05 -8.22 18.22
CA PRO A 50 7.67 -6.97 18.86
C PRO A 50 6.37 -6.41 18.27
N THR A 51 5.48 -5.97 19.15
CA THR A 51 4.25 -5.28 18.78
C THR A 51 4.57 -3.94 18.13
N LEU A 52 3.61 -3.35 17.39
CA LEU A 52 3.79 -2.00 16.87
C LEU A 52 4.03 -1.02 18.04
N PRO A 53 5.15 -0.28 18.05
CA PRO A 53 5.43 0.69 19.11
C PRO A 53 4.44 1.86 19.03
N GLU A 54 4.41 2.69 20.07
CA GLU A 54 3.71 3.97 19.99
C GLU A 54 4.50 4.96 19.13
N PHE A 55 3.78 5.68 18.28
CA PHE A 55 4.36 6.62 17.32
C PHE A 55 4.36 8.02 17.95
N SER A 56 5.53 8.66 17.99
CA SER A 56 5.64 10.07 18.38
C SER A 56 4.96 10.96 17.34
N PRO A 57 4.67 12.24 17.66
CA PRO A 57 4.14 13.19 16.68
C PRO A 57 4.98 13.28 15.41
N THR A 58 6.32 13.20 15.53
CA THR A 58 7.22 13.20 14.38
C THR A 58 7.08 11.94 13.52
N HIS A 59 6.92 10.75 14.12
CA HIS A 59 6.65 9.53 13.36
C HIS A 59 5.30 9.62 12.63
N LEU A 60 4.25 10.12 13.31
CA LEU A 60 2.93 10.30 12.71
C LEU A 60 2.95 11.34 11.59
N LEU A 61 3.78 12.37 11.67
CA LEU A 61 3.99 13.34 10.58
C LEU A 61 4.48 12.65 9.30
N PHE A 62 5.50 11.79 9.40
CA PHE A 62 6.03 11.06 8.24
C PHE A 62 5.02 10.06 7.68
N VAL A 63 4.25 9.38 8.55
CA VAL A 63 3.14 8.51 8.13
C VAL A 63 2.10 9.32 7.37
N ALA A 64 1.73 10.51 7.86
CA ALA A 64 0.78 11.41 7.22
C ALA A 64 1.27 11.94 5.86
N PHE A 65 2.54 12.31 5.76
CA PHE A 65 3.15 12.71 4.49
C PHE A 65 3.08 11.57 3.46
N PHE A 66 3.48 10.37 3.86
CA PHE A 66 3.44 9.21 2.97
C PHE A 66 2.00 8.87 2.57
N GLY A 67 1.08 8.78 3.53
CA GLY A 67 -0.34 8.52 3.29
C GLY A 67 -0.95 9.53 2.33
N THR A 68 -0.67 10.83 2.52
CA THR A 68 -1.16 11.90 1.65
C THR A 68 -0.64 11.77 0.22
N VAL A 69 0.67 11.57 0.04
CA VAL A 69 1.28 11.44 -1.29
C VAL A 69 0.74 10.21 -2.02
N VAL A 70 0.64 9.06 -1.34
CA VAL A 70 0.12 7.83 -1.96
C VAL A 70 -1.37 7.96 -2.28
N SER A 71 -2.16 8.63 -1.43
CA SER A 71 -3.57 8.89 -1.72
C SER A 71 -3.75 9.78 -2.94
N PHE A 72 -2.98 10.87 -3.10
CA PHE A 72 -3.01 11.68 -4.31
C PHE A 72 -2.56 10.91 -5.56
N TRP A 73 -1.49 10.12 -5.45
CA TRP A 73 -1.01 9.26 -6.53
C TRP A 73 -2.08 8.24 -6.98
N SER A 74 -2.77 7.63 -6.01
CA SER A 74 -3.84 6.66 -6.24
C SER A 74 -5.06 7.31 -6.87
N TYR A 75 -5.46 8.48 -6.38
CA TYR A 75 -6.52 9.29 -7.00
C TYR A 75 -6.18 9.67 -8.45
N LEU A 76 -4.95 10.12 -8.71
CA LEU A 76 -4.48 10.45 -10.04
C LEU A 76 -4.57 9.23 -10.98
N ARG A 77 -4.13 8.05 -10.54
CA ARG A 77 -4.23 6.81 -11.34
C ARG A 77 -5.68 6.39 -11.57
N LEU A 78 -6.59 6.60 -10.61
CA LEU A 78 -8.01 6.33 -10.79
C LEU A 78 -8.65 7.24 -11.83
N ARG A 79 -8.20 8.50 -11.94
CA ARG A 79 -8.71 9.46 -12.92
C ARG A 79 -8.00 9.37 -14.27
N SER A 80 -6.77 8.88 -14.28
CA SER A 80 -5.94 8.80 -15.49
C SER A 80 -6.22 7.53 -16.30
N HIS A 81 -6.16 7.65 -17.62
CA HIS A 81 -6.14 6.52 -18.55
C HIS A 81 -4.74 6.25 -19.13
N ALA A 82 -3.72 6.89 -18.54
CA ALA A 82 -2.35 6.82 -19.01
C ALA A 82 -1.66 5.52 -18.56
N ARG A 83 -1.38 4.64 -19.52
CA ARG A 83 -0.64 3.38 -19.31
C ARG A 83 0.70 3.58 -18.59
N ARG A 84 1.39 4.70 -18.84
CA ARG A 84 2.67 5.04 -18.22
C ARG A 84 2.59 5.18 -16.70
N LEU A 85 1.51 5.75 -16.15
CA LEU A 85 1.36 5.91 -14.69
C LEU A 85 1.20 4.54 -14.00
N HIS A 86 0.43 3.64 -14.61
CA HIS A 86 0.28 2.29 -14.10
C HIS A 86 1.55 1.44 -14.26
N ALA A 87 2.37 1.71 -15.29
CA ALA A 87 3.67 1.07 -15.44
C ALA A 87 4.64 1.48 -14.33
N LEU A 88 4.72 2.78 -14.01
CA LEU A 88 5.52 3.29 -12.91
C LEU A 88 5.03 2.75 -11.56
N ASP A 89 3.72 2.69 -11.38
CA ASP A 89 3.09 2.10 -10.20
C ASP A 89 3.48 0.62 -10.00
N THR A 90 3.49 -0.15 -11.09
CA THR A 90 3.91 -1.56 -11.06
C THR A 90 5.33 -1.71 -10.52
N VAL A 91 6.26 -0.84 -10.93
CA VAL A 91 7.63 -0.80 -10.39
C VAL A 91 7.58 -0.44 -8.90
N GLY A 92 6.80 0.56 -8.54
CA GLY A 92 6.60 0.98 -7.15
C GLY A 92 6.14 -0.15 -6.23
N ARG A 93 5.23 -1.02 -6.69
CA ARG A 93 4.76 -2.17 -5.89
C ARG A 93 5.86 -3.16 -5.55
N PHE A 94 6.74 -3.46 -6.50
CA PHE A 94 7.89 -4.34 -6.23
C PHE A 94 8.88 -3.68 -5.28
N VAL A 95 9.07 -2.35 -5.38
CA VAL A 95 9.89 -1.58 -4.43
C VAL A 95 9.26 -1.59 -3.03
N PHE A 96 7.95 -1.38 -2.89
CA PHE A 96 7.24 -1.47 -1.61
C PHE A 96 7.31 -2.87 -1.01
N SER A 97 7.17 -3.90 -1.85
CA SER A 97 7.34 -5.30 -1.44
C SER A 97 8.75 -5.54 -0.89
N ALA A 98 9.79 -5.00 -1.53
CA ALA A 98 11.16 -5.08 -1.04
C ALA A 98 11.32 -4.43 0.35
N TRP A 99 10.70 -3.26 0.58
CA TRP A 99 10.71 -2.60 1.88
C TRP A 99 9.92 -3.35 2.95
N GLN A 100 8.79 -3.96 2.60
CA GLN A 100 8.03 -4.82 3.50
C GLN A 100 8.83 -6.07 3.89
N ILE A 101 9.50 -6.72 2.93
CA ILE A 101 10.39 -7.85 3.19
C ILE A 101 11.54 -7.44 4.10
N TRP A 102 12.19 -6.31 3.80
CA TRP A 102 13.26 -5.77 4.64
C TRP A 102 12.76 -5.50 6.07
N ALA A 103 11.58 -4.89 6.23
CA ALA A 103 11.00 -4.61 7.54
C ALA A 103 10.70 -5.90 8.32
N LEU A 104 10.09 -6.90 7.68
CA LEU A 104 9.82 -8.21 8.27
C LEU A 104 11.12 -8.91 8.71
N ALA A 105 12.17 -8.86 7.89
CA ALA A 105 13.49 -9.41 8.22
C ALA A 105 14.16 -8.68 9.41
N ASN A 106 13.79 -7.43 9.67
CA ASN A 106 14.28 -6.62 10.79
C ASN A 106 13.30 -6.60 11.98
N GLY A 107 12.40 -7.57 12.07
CA GLY A 107 11.53 -7.77 13.24
C GLY A 107 10.23 -6.99 13.21
N ALA A 108 9.80 -6.44 12.07
CA ALA A 108 8.46 -5.86 11.96
C ALA A 108 7.38 -6.92 12.19
N SER A 109 6.22 -6.45 12.67
CA SER A 109 5.04 -7.27 12.94
C SER A 109 4.65 -8.15 11.73
N PRO A 110 4.33 -9.45 11.93
CA PRO A 110 3.81 -10.33 10.88
C PRO A 110 2.50 -9.84 10.25
N LEU A 111 1.81 -8.85 10.83
CA LEU A 111 0.68 -8.17 10.20
C LEU A 111 1.03 -7.52 8.86
N LEU A 112 2.31 -7.31 8.54
CA LEU A 112 2.74 -6.84 7.21
C LEU A 112 2.57 -7.90 6.12
N VAL A 113 2.53 -9.20 6.46
CA VAL A 113 2.51 -10.30 5.48
C VAL A 113 1.29 -10.23 4.54
N PRO A 114 0.05 -10.02 5.01
CA PRO A 114 -1.09 -9.83 4.11
C PRO A 114 -0.91 -8.66 3.12
N PHE A 115 -0.32 -7.54 3.57
CA PHE A 115 -0.04 -6.40 2.69
C PHE A 115 1.02 -6.75 1.64
N LEU A 116 2.08 -7.46 2.03
CA LEU A 116 3.10 -7.94 1.09
C LEU A 116 2.51 -8.87 0.03
N LEU A 117 1.66 -9.82 0.42
CA LEU A 117 1.00 -10.72 -0.53
C LEU A 117 0.12 -9.95 -1.52
N LEU A 118 -0.61 -8.93 -1.04
CA LEU A 118 -1.43 -8.07 -1.89
C LEU A 118 -0.56 -7.23 -2.84
N GLU A 119 0.54 -6.63 -2.36
CA GLU A 119 1.45 -5.86 -3.20
C GLU A 119 2.08 -6.70 -4.31
N LEU A 120 2.51 -7.93 -3.99
CA LEU A 120 3.04 -8.86 -4.99
C LEU A 120 1.96 -9.31 -5.98
N ALA A 121 0.76 -9.64 -5.51
CA ALA A 121 -0.35 -10.06 -6.37
C ALA A 121 -0.78 -8.93 -7.34
N PHE A 122 -0.93 -7.71 -6.83
CA PHE A 122 -1.19 -6.55 -7.69
C PHE A 122 0.00 -6.24 -8.59
N GLY A 123 1.24 -6.32 -8.11
CA GLY A 123 2.45 -6.11 -8.92
C GLY A 123 2.52 -7.05 -10.13
N VAL A 124 2.29 -8.34 -9.93
CA VAL A 124 2.28 -9.33 -11.02
C VAL A 124 1.10 -9.09 -11.97
N THR A 125 -0.12 -8.93 -11.45
CA THR A 125 -1.31 -8.76 -12.30
C THR A 125 -1.30 -7.44 -13.08
N GLN A 126 -0.83 -6.35 -12.48
CA GLN A 126 -0.62 -5.08 -13.17
C GLN A 126 0.52 -5.17 -14.20
N ALA A 127 1.63 -5.84 -13.91
CA ALA A 127 2.71 -6.04 -14.89
C ALA A 127 2.20 -6.75 -16.15
N LEU A 128 1.35 -7.77 -15.99
CA LEU A 128 0.70 -8.47 -17.10
C LEU A 128 -0.29 -7.56 -17.85
N ALA A 129 -1.10 -6.79 -17.13
CA ALA A 129 -2.06 -5.86 -17.71
C ALA A 129 -1.39 -4.71 -18.50
N VAL A 130 -0.27 -4.19 -17.99
CA VAL A 130 0.51 -3.12 -18.61
C VAL A 130 1.28 -3.62 -19.83
N ARG A 131 1.58 -4.92 -19.97
CA ARG A 131 2.25 -5.46 -21.18
C ARG A 131 1.32 -5.53 -22.39
N LYS A 132 0.02 -5.75 -22.16
CA LYS A 132 -0.97 -5.85 -23.25
C LYS A 132 -1.13 -4.50 -23.98
N PRO A 133 -1.11 -4.48 -25.32
CA PRO A 133 -1.26 -3.25 -26.12
C PRO A 133 -2.58 -2.51 -25.85
#